data_AF-A0A9D5Q9U6-F1
#
_entry.id   AF-A0A9D5Q9U6-F1
#
_cell.length_a   1.000
_cell.length_b   1.000
_cell.length_c   1.000
_cell.angle_alpha   90.00
_cell.angle_beta   90.00
_cell.angle_gamma   90.00
#
_symmetry.space_group_name_H-M   'P 1'
#
loop_
_entity.id
_entity.type
_entity.pdbx_description
1 polymer ?
#
loop_
_entity_poly.entity_id
_entity_poly.type
_entity_poly.pdbx_seq_one_letter_code
_entity_poly.pdbx_strand_id
1 'polypeptide(L)'
;MKIGRWIIGIVVLGFICFLFAGDEGILALLGSHQRVRRMEREVKMLNQTIDSLEIEIVRLRKDTLYIERIAREKLGMARKDETVYKFVGENKKEKRER
;
A
#
# COMPACT_ATOMS: atom_id res chain seq x y z
N MET A 1 11.43 50.35 -38.15
CA MET A 1 11.88 48.97 -37.81
C MET A 1 11.36 48.50 -36.45
N LYS A 2 10.04 48.56 -36.19
CA LYS A 2 9.46 48.09 -34.90
C LYS A 2 9.00 46.63 -34.98
N ILE A 3 8.51 46.20 -36.15
CA ILE A 3 8.04 44.84 -36.43
C ILE A 3 9.13 43.78 -36.21
N GLY A 4 10.37 44.04 -36.68
CA GLY A 4 11.48 43.08 -36.51
C GLY A 4 11.79 42.77 -35.05
N ARG A 5 11.61 43.75 -34.15
CA ARG A 5 11.85 43.57 -32.71
C ARG A 5 10.77 42.73 -32.04
N TRP A 6 9.54 42.77 -32.54
CA TRP A 6 8.44 41.93 -32.07
C TRP A 6 8.58 40.49 -32.56
N ILE A 7 9.03 40.30 -33.80
CA ILE A 7 9.31 38.97 -34.36
C ILE A 7 10.41 38.27 -33.54
N ILE A 8 11.49 38.98 -33.20
CA ILE A 8 12.56 38.43 -32.35
C ILE A 8 12.02 38.07 -30.96
N GLY A 9 11.18 38.92 -30.37
CA GLY A 9 10.55 38.63 -29.07
C GLY A 9 9.69 37.37 -29.09
N ILE A 10 8.90 37.17 -30.15
CA ILE A 10 8.04 35.98 -30.32
C ILE A 10 8.89 34.71 -30.51
N VAL A 11 9.97 34.79 -31.29
CA VAL A 11 10.86 33.64 -31.51
C VAL A 11 11.57 33.24 -30.22
N VAL A 12 12.07 34.21 -29.44
CA VAL A 12 12.71 33.95 -28.14
C VAL A 12 11.71 33.36 -27.14
N LEU A 13 10.49 33.90 -27.09
CA LEU A 13 9.44 33.37 -26.22
C LEU A 13 9.04 31.94 -26.61
N GLY A 14 8.91 31.67 -27.91
CA GLY A 14 8.63 30.32 -28.42
C GLY A 14 9.74 29.34 -28.08
N PHE A 15 11.01 29.76 -28.18
CA PHE A 15 12.16 28.94 -27.82
C PHE A 15 12.21 28.64 -26.31
N ILE A 16 11.93 29.64 -25.47
CA ILE A 16 11.79 29.49 -24.01
C ILE A 16 10.67 28.48 -23.70
N CYS A 17 9.47 28.69 -24.25
CA CYS A 17 8.35 27.77 -24.04
C CYS A 17 8.68 26.35 -24.51
N PHE A 18 9.38 26.18 -25.63
CA PHE A 18 9.80 24.86 -26.12
C PHE A 18 10.76 24.15 -25.16
N LEU A 19 11.73 24.88 -24.58
CA LEU A 19 12.65 24.33 -23.56
C LEU A 19 11.92 23.93 -22.27
N PHE A 20 10.85 24.65 -21.90
CA PHE A 20 10.05 24.33 -20.73
C PHE A 20 8.98 23.25 -20.97
N ALA A 21 8.48 23.12 -22.21
CA ALA A 21 7.35 22.25 -22.56
C ALA A 21 7.71 20.95 -23.28
N GLY A 22 8.98 20.72 -23.64
CA GLY A 22 9.41 19.45 -24.23
C GLY A 22 9.31 18.27 -23.26
N ASP A 23 9.18 17.05 -23.78
CA ASP A 23 9.11 15.79 -23.01
C ASP A 23 10.34 15.54 -22.11
N GLU A 24 11.46 16.24 -22.35
CA GLU A 24 12.67 16.25 -21.51
C GLU A 24 12.88 17.57 -20.75
N GLY A 25 11.83 18.38 -20.61
CA GLY A 25 11.89 19.63 -19.85
C GLY A 25 12.13 19.40 -18.35
N ILE A 26 12.52 20.46 -17.65
CA ILE A 26 12.81 20.46 -16.20
C ILE A 26 11.62 19.91 -15.37
N LEU A 27 10.38 20.12 -15.85
CA LEU A 27 9.16 19.57 -15.26
C LEU A 27 9.11 18.03 -15.29
N ALA A 28 9.60 17.41 -16.37
CA ALA A 28 9.66 15.95 -16.51
C ALA A 28 10.72 15.34 -15.58
N LEU A 29 11.85 16.04 -15.35
CA LEU A 29 12.85 15.63 -14.35
C LEU A 29 12.27 15.66 -12.92
N LEU A 30 11.52 16.70 -12.55
CA LEU A 30 10.88 16.75 -11.22
C LEU A 30 9.85 15.62 -11.04
N GLY A 31 9.06 15.33 -12.06
CA GLY A 31 8.10 14.22 -12.03
C GLY A 31 8.78 12.85 -11.92
N SER A 32 9.90 12.66 -12.63
CA SER A 32 10.66 11.41 -12.63
C SER A 32 11.30 11.14 -11.27
N HIS A 33 11.84 12.15 -10.58
CA HIS A 33 12.36 11.98 -9.23
C HIS A 33 11.28 11.59 -8.21
N GLN A 34 10.05 12.11 -8.35
CA GLN A 34 8.94 11.69 -7.49
C GLN A 34 8.52 10.24 -7.73
N ARG A 35 8.54 9.79 -9.00
CA ARG A 35 8.25 8.40 -9.37
C ARG A 35 9.28 7.45 -8.79
N VAL A 36 10.57 7.75 -8.94
CA VAL A 36 11.66 6.95 -8.37
C VAL A 36 11.52 6.86 -6.84
N ARG A 37 11.32 7.99 -6.16
CA ARG A 37 11.11 8.02 -4.71
C ARG A 37 9.87 7.24 -4.26
N ARG A 38 8.81 7.20 -5.08
CA ARG A 38 7.62 6.40 -4.79
C ARG A 38 7.93 4.91 -4.92
N MET A 39 8.57 4.49 -6.00
CA MET A 39 8.96 3.10 -6.23
C MET A 39 9.92 2.61 -5.13
N GLU A 40 10.91 3.41 -4.74
CA GLU A 40 11.82 3.07 -3.64
C GLU A 40 11.08 2.85 -2.31
N ARG A 41 10.09 3.69 -2.00
CA ARG A 41 9.25 3.52 -0.80
C ARG A 41 8.40 2.26 -0.88
N GLU A 42 7.82 1.97 -2.03
CA GLU A 42 7.05 0.75 -2.25
C GLU A 42 7.93 -0.49 -2.07
N VAL A 43 9.12 -0.53 -2.68
CA VAL A 43 10.10 -1.62 -2.47
C VAL A 43 10.45 -1.79 -1.00
N LYS A 44 10.71 -0.68 -0.29
CA LYS A 44 11.02 -0.75 1.15
C LYS A 44 9.87 -1.34 1.97
N MET A 45 8.62 -0.92 1.70
CA MET A 45 7.45 -1.46 2.39
C MET A 45 7.21 -2.93 2.06
N LEU A 46 7.40 -3.33 0.80
CA LEU A 46 7.29 -4.74 0.40
C LEU A 46 8.34 -5.59 1.11
N ASN A 47 9.59 -5.15 1.18
CA ASN A 47 10.64 -5.89 1.89
C ASN A 47 10.31 -6.05 3.38
N GLN A 48 9.84 -5.00 4.04
CA GLN A 48 9.39 -5.09 5.44
C GLN A 48 8.24 -6.09 5.62
N THR A 49 7.34 -6.16 4.64
CA THR A 49 6.22 -7.12 4.65
C THR A 49 6.74 -8.55 4.50
N ILE A 50 7.69 -8.78 3.59
CA ILE A 50 8.34 -10.08 3.40
C ILE A 50 9.01 -10.53 4.70
N ASP A 51 9.83 -9.67 5.33
CA ASP A 51 10.51 -9.99 6.59
C ASP A 51 9.50 -10.37 7.69
N SER A 52 8.40 -9.62 7.79
CA SER A 52 7.36 -9.90 8.80
C SER A 52 6.65 -11.23 8.56
N LEU A 53 6.37 -11.56 7.29
CA LEU A 53 5.74 -12.82 6.90
C LEU A 53 6.67 -14.00 7.11
N GLU A 54 7.97 -13.86 6.88
CA GLU A 54 8.94 -14.92 7.13
C GLU A 54 9.00 -15.27 8.63
N ILE A 55 9.00 -14.25 9.50
CA ILE A 55 8.90 -14.44 10.94
C ILE A 55 7.59 -15.16 11.31
N GLU A 56 6.46 -14.78 10.71
CA GLU A 56 5.17 -15.42 10.94
C GLU A 56 5.17 -16.89 10.50
N ILE A 57 5.75 -17.21 9.33
CA ILE A 57 5.91 -18.59 8.85
C ILE A 57 6.74 -19.43 9.84
N VAL A 58 7.84 -18.88 10.35
CA VAL A 58 8.69 -19.59 11.33
C VAL A 58 7.89 -19.87 12.61
N ARG A 59 7.12 -18.89 13.11
CA ARG A 59 6.26 -19.07 14.29
C ARG A 59 5.18 -20.13 14.04
N LEU A 60 4.51 -20.07 12.89
CA LEU A 60 3.50 -21.07 12.49
C LEU A 60 4.06 -22.49 12.34
N ARG A 61 5.36 -22.65 12.06
CA ARG A 61 5.98 -23.97 11.91
C ARG A 61 6.56 -24.52 13.21
N LYS A 62 7.09 -23.66 14.09
CA LYS A 62 7.90 -24.09 15.24
C LYS A 62 7.22 -23.84 16.59
N ASP A 63 6.21 -22.98 16.66
CA ASP A 63 5.57 -22.59 17.92
C ASP A 63 4.17 -23.20 18.05
N THR A 64 4.06 -24.26 18.84
CA THR A 64 2.80 -24.96 19.08
C THR A 64 1.75 -24.09 19.78
N LEU A 65 2.16 -23.18 20.67
CA LEU A 65 1.23 -22.28 21.37
C LEU A 65 0.66 -21.25 20.40
N TYR A 66 1.49 -20.74 19.49
CA TYR A 66 1.03 -19.81 18.46
C TYR A 66 0.00 -20.46 17.52
N ILE A 67 0.22 -21.72 17.12
CA ILE A 67 -0.72 -22.50 16.31
C ILE A 67 -2.03 -22.74 17.07
N GLU A 68 -1.97 -23.16 18.33
CA GLU A 68 -3.14 -23.41 19.17
C GLU A 68 -3.98 -22.14 19.36
N ARG A 69 -3.34 -21.00 19.57
CA ARG A 69 -4.03 -19.71 19.66
C ARG A 69 -4.76 -19.37 18.36
N ILE A 70 -4.13 -19.53 17.20
CA ILE A 70 -4.81 -19.30 15.91
C ILE A 70 -5.97 -20.28 15.72
N ALA A 71 -5.78 -21.55 16.05
CA ALA A 71 -6.81 -22.57 15.97
C ALA A 71 -8.02 -22.19 16.83
N ARG A 72 -7.83 -21.79 18.09
CA ARG A 72 -8.92 -21.42 19.00
C ARG A 72 -9.55 -20.06 18.69
N GLU A 73 -8.74 -19.02 18.49
CA GLU A 73 -9.22 -17.63 18.40
C GLU A 73 -9.68 -17.26 16.99
N LYS A 74 -8.89 -17.61 15.96
CA LYS A 74 -9.20 -17.22 14.57
C LYS A 74 -10.09 -18.24 13.88
N LEU A 75 -9.85 -19.53 14.12
CA LEU A 75 -10.56 -20.61 13.42
C LEU A 75 -11.69 -21.24 14.26
N GLY A 76 -11.78 -20.93 15.55
CA GLY A 76 -12.82 -21.48 16.44
C GLY A 76 -12.74 -23.00 16.62
N MET A 77 -11.57 -23.59 16.38
CA MET A 77 -11.31 -25.03 16.53
C MET A 77 -11.12 -25.39 18.00
N ALA A 78 -11.64 -26.55 18.37
CA ALA A 78 -11.41 -27.20 19.66
C ALA A 78 -11.06 -28.67 19.40
N ARG A 79 -10.38 -29.31 20.36
CA ARG A 79 -10.09 -30.75 20.25
C ARG A 79 -11.39 -31.57 20.33
N LYS A 80 -11.35 -32.81 19.84
CA LYS A 80 -12.53 -33.70 19.82
C LYS A 80 -13.08 -34.01 21.22
N ASP A 81 -12.22 -33.92 22.23
CA ASP A 81 -12.49 -34.14 23.65
C ASP A 81 -12.78 -32.84 24.43
N GLU A 82 -12.78 -31.67 23.78
CA GLU A 82 -13.05 -30.36 24.40
C GLU A 82 -14.51 -29.90 24.16
N THR A 83 -15.16 -29.38 25.19
CA THR A 83 -16.51 -28.77 25.09
C THR A 83 -16.41 -27.24 25.04
N VAL A 84 -16.89 -26.62 23.97
CA VAL A 84 -16.82 -25.16 23.77
C VAL A 84 -18.06 -24.47 24.32
N TYR A 85 -17.90 -23.65 25.35
CA TYR A 85 -18.96 -22.79 25.87
C TYR A 85 -18.93 -21.43 25.15
N LYS A 86 -20.00 -21.09 24.44
CA LYS A 86 -20.20 -19.76 23.85
C LYS A 86 -21.21 -19.00 24.70
N PHE A 87 -20.78 -17.92 25.33
CA PHE A 87 -21.68 -17.01 26.04
C PHE A 87 -22.49 -16.22 25.02
N VAL A 88 -23.77 -16.57 24.87
CA VAL A 88 -24.70 -15.82 24.04
C VAL A 88 -25.37 -14.79 24.93
N GLY A 89 -25.05 -13.50 24.74
CA GLY A 89 -25.80 -12.42 25.39
C GLY A 89 -27.28 -12.50 25.03
N GLU A 90 -28.17 -12.07 25.95
CA GLU A 90 -29.63 -12.24 25.87
C GLU A 90 -30.29 -11.76 24.56
N ASN A 91 -29.58 -10.96 23.75
CA ASN A 91 -30.04 -10.38 22.49
C ASN A 91 -30.29 -11.37 21.33
N LYS A 92 -30.03 -12.67 21.46
CA LYS A 92 -30.28 -13.67 20.38
C LYS A 92 -31.58 -14.47 20.53
N LYS A 93 -32.25 -14.44 21.68
CA LYS A 93 -33.50 -15.19 21.87
C LYS A 93 -34.68 -14.57 21.10
N GLU A 94 -34.66 -13.25 20.88
CA GLU A 94 -35.75 -12.52 20.23
C GLU A 94 -35.87 -12.75 18.70
N LYS A 95 -34.81 -13.23 18.04
CA LYS A 95 -34.78 -13.46 16.58
C LYS A 95 -35.18 -14.87 16.15
N ARG A 96 -35.41 -15.80 17.08
CA ARG A 96 -35.81 -17.19 16.79
C ARG A 96 -37.30 -17.46 17.02
N GLU A 97 -38.02 -16.53 17.64
CA GLU A 97 -39.45 -16.63 17.94
C GLU A 97 -40.34 -15.72 17.05
N ARG A 98 -39.78 -15.15 15.97
CA ARG A 98 -40.53 -14.46 14.91
C ARG A 98 -40.42 -15.19 13.59
#